data_AF-A0A8S3GRB2-F1
#
_entry.id   AF-A0A8S3GRB2-F1
#
_cell.length_a   1.000
_cell.length_b   1.000
_cell.length_c   1.000
_cell.angle_alpha   90.00
_cell.angle_beta   90.00
_cell.angle_gamma   90.00
#
_symmetry.space_group_name_H-M   'P 1'
#
loop_
_entity.id
_entity.type
_entity.pdbx_description
1 polymer ?
#
loop_
_entity_poly.entity_id
_entity_poly.type
_entity_poly.pdbx_seq_one_letter_code
_entity_poly.pdbx_strand_id
1 'polypeptide(L)'
;MTREQRLEDLNESRHQRLEDFRESREQRQLEEKTANRSNEFQRQLATDRYRDELLVAYIKDMATLLENSNGSLTADKVTATVARAKTLTVFRQLDAQRNIQIVRFLYEAEQLTEIHKNSSLDLSTAKFRDIDFRDA
;
A
#
# COMPACT_ATOMS: atom_id res chain seq x y z
N MET A 1 47.33 44.57 26.17
CA MET A 1 47.05 43.40 25.31
C MET A 1 48.30 43.09 24.51
N THR A 2 48.96 41.96 24.79
CA THR A 2 50.17 41.54 24.08
C THR A 2 49.80 40.92 22.72
N ARG A 3 50.76 40.90 21.78
CA ARG A 3 50.55 40.32 20.44
C ARG A 3 50.17 38.82 20.50
N GLU A 4 50.65 38.12 21.52
CA GLU A 4 50.31 36.72 21.80
C GLU A 4 48.83 36.55 22.19
N GLN A 5 48.32 37.33 23.14
CA GLN A 5 46.90 37.27 23.55
C GLN A 5 45.95 37.45 22.35
N ARG A 6 46.25 38.39 21.45
CA ARG A 6 45.43 38.62 20.25
C ARG A 6 45.45 37.44 19.27
N LEU A 7 46.55 36.70 19.20
CA LEU A 7 46.66 35.50 18.34
C LEU A 7 45.91 34.32 18.93
N GLU A 8 45.92 34.19 20.26
CA GLU A 8 45.18 33.19 21.01
C GLU A 8 43.67 33.38 20.84
N ASP A 9 43.16 34.59 21.08
CA ASP A 9 41.75 34.96 20.86
C ASP A 9 41.28 34.67 19.43
N LEU A 10 42.15 34.91 18.43
CA LEU A 10 41.84 34.68 17.02
C LEU A 10 41.75 33.18 16.69
N ASN A 11 42.62 32.36 17.30
CA ASN A 11 42.62 30.91 17.13
C ASN A 11 41.39 30.30 17.81
N GLU A 12 41.05 30.73 19.02
CA GLU A 12 39.83 30.31 19.72
C GLU A 12 38.58 30.66 18.91
N SER A 13 38.48 31.90 18.42
CA SER A 13 37.37 32.34 17.56
C SER A 13 37.28 31.55 16.24
N ARG A 14 38.40 31.07 15.71
CA ARG A 14 38.43 30.23 14.50
C ARG A 14 38.00 28.81 14.82
N HIS A 15 38.44 28.27 15.95
CA HIS A 15 38.05 26.95 16.42
C HIS A 15 36.54 26.91 16.69
N GLN A 16 36.01 27.88 17.42
CA GLN A 16 34.58 27.97 17.73
C GLN A 16 33.72 27.98 16.45
N ARG A 17 34.07 28.81 15.47
CA ARG A 17 33.34 28.87 14.19
C ARG A 17 33.38 27.56 13.40
N LEU A 18 34.46 26.80 13.51
CA LEU A 18 34.56 25.49 12.84
C LEU A 18 33.70 24.45 13.53
N GLU A 19 33.65 24.45 14.86
CA GLU A 19 32.78 23.57 15.65
C GLU A 19 31.31 23.92 15.40
N ASP A 20 30.91 25.19 15.49
CA ASP A 20 29.54 25.63 15.19
C ASP A 20 29.12 25.23 13.76
N PHE A 21 30.03 25.34 12.80
CA PHE A 21 29.78 24.91 11.41
C PHE A 21 29.62 23.40 11.28
N ARG A 22 30.43 22.61 12.00
CA ARG A 22 30.33 21.14 12.04
C ARG A 22 29.03 20.71 12.68
N GLU A 23 28.69 21.24 13.84
CA GLU A 23 27.44 20.96 14.56
C GLU A 23 26.23 21.31 13.70
N SER A 24 26.22 22.50 13.07
CA SER A 24 25.13 22.89 12.17
C SER A 24 24.99 21.96 10.97
N ARG A 25 26.11 21.45 10.42
CA ARG A 25 26.09 20.50 9.31
C ARG A 25 25.58 19.14 9.74
N GLU A 26 26.02 18.63 10.89
CA GLU A 26 25.57 17.37 11.45
C GLU A 26 24.08 17.41 11.78
N GLN A 27 23.63 18.51 12.40
CA GLN A 27 22.23 18.72 12.71
C GLN A 27 21.37 18.72 11.44
N ARG A 28 21.76 19.46 10.39
CA ARG A 28 21.03 19.44 9.11
C ARG A 28 20.96 18.04 8.50
N GLN A 29 22.06 17.29 8.54
CA GLN A 29 22.06 15.91 8.02
C GLN A 29 21.13 14.99 8.81
N LEU A 30 21.05 15.17 10.13
CA LEU A 30 20.13 14.41 10.96
C LEU A 30 18.68 14.78 10.65
N GLU A 31 18.38 16.09 10.56
CA GLU A 31 17.07 16.62 10.19
C GLU A 31 16.62 16.13 8.80
N GLU A 32 17.51 16.13 7.81
CA GLU A 32 17.21 15.60 6.48
C GLU A 32 16.91 14.10 6.52
N LYS A 33 17.69 13.31 7.27
CA LYS A 33 17.46 11.87 7.41
C LYS A 33 16.14 11.56 8.10
N THR A 34 15.81 12.27 9.18
CA THR A 34 14.54 12.07 9.91
C THR A 34 13.35 12.51 9.07
N ALA A 35 13.45 13.65 8.37
CA ALA A 35 12.42 14.11 7.44
C ALA A 35 12.19 13.11 6.31
N ASN A 36 13.25 12.60 5.69
CA ASN A 36 13.14 11.60 4.62
C ASN A 36 12.48 10.31 5.11
N ARG A 37 12.88 9.81 6.28
CA ARG A 37 12.28 8.60 6.87
C ARG A 37 10.81 8.79 7.21
N SER A 38 10.46 9.96 7.76
CA SER A 38 9.06 10.31 8.06
C SER A 38 8.22 10.38 6.78
N ASN A 39 8.74 11.04 5.74
CA ASN A 39 8.06 11.14 4.44
C ASN A 39 7.85 9.77 3.78
N GLU A 40 8.84 8.89 3.85
CA GLU A 40 8.73 7.52 3.32
C GLU A 40 7.67 6.72 4.10
N PHE A 41 7.71 6.77 5.42
CA PHE A 41 6.71 6.12 6.28
C PHE A 41 5.29 6.62 5.99
N GLN A 42 5.12 7.95 5.84
CA GLN A 42 3.82 8.54 5.51
C GLN A 42 3.31 8.07 4.14
N ARG A 43 4.20 7.95 3.13
CA ARG A 43 3.83 7.43 1.81
C ARG A 43 3.42 5.96 1.87
N GLN A 44 4.13 5.15 2.65
CA GLN A 44 3.78 3.74 2.86
C GLN A 44 2.41 3.61 3.54
N LEU A 45 2.19 4.34 4.63
CA LEU A 45 0.92 4.35 5.35
C LEU A 45 -0.25 4.84 4.47
N ALA A 46 -0.04 5.87 3.66
CA ALA A 46 -1.05 6.35 2.71
C ALA A 46 -1.37 5.29 1.64
N THR A 47 -0.35 4.58 1.15
CA THR A 47 -0.53 3.50 0.18
C THR A 47 -1.32 2.33 0.79
N ASP A 48 -1.00 1.94 2.02
CA ASP A 48 -1.72 0.87 2.71
C ASP A 48 -3.17 1.23 2.98
N ARG A 49 -3.45 2.44 3.48
CA ARG A 49 -4.82 2.94 3.67
C ARG A 49 -5.61 2.93 2.37
N TYR A 50 -5.01 3.41 1.28
CA TYR A 50 -5.65 3.39 -0.03
C TYR A 50 -6.05 1.96 -0.46
N ARG A 51 -5.17 0.97 -0.22
CA ARG A 51 -5.46 -0.44 -0.54
C ARG A 51 -6.56 -1.02 0.34
N ASP A 52 -6.59 -0.68 1.63
CA ASP A 52 -7.68 -1.09 2.53
C ASP A 52 -9.02 -0.50 2.10
N GLU A 53 -9.05 0.79 1.77
CA GLU A 53 -10.25 1.46 1.26
C GLU A 53 -10.72 0.83 -0.05
N LEU A 54 -9.79 0.50 -0.97
CA LEU A 54 -10.11 -0.15 -2.22
C LEU A 54 -10.70 -1.56 -2.00
N LEU A 55 -10.17 -2.32 -1.04
CA LEU A 55 -10.71 -3.63 -0.68
C LEU A 55 -12.13 -3.51 -0.14
N VAL A 56 -12.36 -2.61 0.83
CA VAL A 56 -13.71 -2.39 1.40
C VAL A 56 -14.70 -1.94 0.33
N ALA A 57 -14.30 -1.02 -0.54
CA ALA A 57 -15.13 -0.57 -1.66
C ALA A 57 -15.47 -1.73 -2.61
N TYR A 58 -14.50 -2.58 -2.93
CA TYR A 58 -14.73 -3.76 -3.77
C TYR A 58 -15.74 -4.73 -3.13
N ILE A 59 -15.58 -5.06 -1.85
CA ILE A 59 -16.49 -5.97 -1.15
C ILE A 59 -17.91 -5.40 -1.14
N LYS A 60 -18.06 -4.10 -0.87
CA LYS A 60 -19.35 -3.41 -0.92
C LYS A 60 -19.98 -3.48 -2.31
N ASP A 61 -19.20 -3.17 -3.35
CA ASP A 61 -19.67 -3.22 -4.73
C ASP A 61 -20.14 -4.63 -5.13
N MET A 62 -19.38 -5.66 -4.76
CA MET A 62 -19.74 -7.05 -5.06
C MET A 62 -20.96 -7.50 -4.25
N ALA A 63 -21.09 -7.09 -2.99
CA ALA A 63 -22.27 -7.38 -2.18
C ALA A 63 -23.54 -6.78 -2.82
N THR A 64 -23.48 -5.52 -3.27
CA THR A 64 -24.59 -4.90 -4.00
C THR A 64 -24.90 -5.61 -5.32
N LEU A 65 -23.88 -6.06 -6.06
CA LEU A 65 -24.10 -6.84 -7.28
C LEU A 65 -24.78 -8.18 -7.00
N LEU A 66 -24.37 -8.87 -5.92
CA LEU A 66 -24.98 -10.11 -5.47
C LEU A 66 -26.44 -9.91 -5.07
N GLU A 67 -26.73 -8.91 -4.25
CA GLU A 67 -28.09 -8.55 -3.82
C GLU A 67 -29.01 -8.29 -5.03
N ASN A 68 -28.53 -7.52 -6.01
CA ASN A 68 -29.29 -7.20 -7.22
C ASN A 68 -29.42 -8.37 -8.20
N SER A 69 -28.59 -9.41 -8.07
CA SER A 69 -28.52 -10.54 -8.99
C SER A 69 -28.95 -11.86 -8.33
N ASN A 70 -29.81 -11.80 -7.32
CA ASN A 70 -30.33 -12.96 -6.57
C ASN A 70 -29.22 -13.89 -6.04
N GLY A 71 -28.10 -13.32 -5.59
CA GLY A 71 -26.98 -14.07 -5.03
C GLY A 71 -26.02 -14.69 -6.06
N SER A 72 -26.12 -14.34 -7.34
CA SER A 72 -25.21 -14.86 -8.37
C SER A 72 -24.65 -13.76 -9.28
N LEU A 73 -23.32 -13.63 -9.29
CA LEU A 73 -22.60 -12.75 -10.20
C LEU A 73 -22.55 -13.29 -11.63
N THR A 74 -22.98 -14.54 -11.84
CA THR A 74 -22.87 -15.27 -13.11
C THR A 74 -24.22 -15.59 -13.74
N ALA A 75 -25.33 -15.25 -13.07
CA ALA A 75 -26.68 -15.45 -13.59
C ALA A 75 -26.98 -14.61 -14.85
N ASP A 76 -26.34 -13.45 -14.96
CA ASP A 76 -26.46 -12.53 -16.09
C ASP A 76 -25.08 -12.20 -16.68
N LYS A 77 -25.01 -12.12 -18.01
CA LYS A 77 -23.78 -11.81 -18.75
C LYS A 77 -23.24 -10.41 -18.42
N VAL A 78 -24.12 -9.42 -18.20
CA VAL A 78 -23.69 -8.05 -17.89
C VAL A 78 -23.07 -8.00 -16.50
N THR A 79 -23.74 -8.52 -15.48
CA THR A 79 -23.25 -8.68 -14.11
C THR A 79 -21.93 -9.47 -14.10
N ALA A 80 -21.84 -10.59 -14.82
CA ALA A 80 -20.62 -11.38 -14.90
C ALA A 80 -19.46 -10.57 -15.48
N THR A 81 -19.72 -9.80 -16.54
CA THR A 81 -18.71 -8.95 -17.18
C THR A 81 -18.25 -7.83 -16.24
N VAL A 82 -19.18 -7.18 -15.53
CA VAL A 82 -18.88 -6.10 -14.59
C VAL A 82 -18.12 -6.62 -13.38
N ALA A 83 -18.59 -7.71 -12.77
CA ALA A 83 -17.92 -8.38 -11.65
C ALA A 83 -16.49 -8.74 -12.03
N ARG A 84 -16.30 -9.45 -13.16
CA ARG A 84 -14.99 -9.82 -13.68
C ARG A 84 -14.09 -8.61 -13.91
N ALA A 85 -14.58 -7.57 -14.57
CA ALA A 85 -13.78 -6.36 -14.83
C ALA A 85 -13.33 -5.68 -13.53
N LYS A 86 -14.22 -5.58 -12.54
CA LYS A 86 -13.91 -5.02 -11.21
C LYS A 86 -12.89 -5.87 -10.47
N THR A 87 -13.09 -7.19 -10.39
CA THR A 87 -12.15 -8.12 -9.74
C THR A 87 -10.76 -8.02 -10.36
N LEU A 88 -10.65 -8.10 -11.69
CA LEU A 88 -9.36 -8.01 -12.39
C LEU A 88 -8.66 -6.66 -12.20
N THR A 89 -9.42 -5.58 -12.06
CA THR A 89 -8.87 -4.23 -11.86
C THR A 89 -8.32 -4.09 -10.44
N VAL A 90 -9.08 -4.52 -9.44
CA VAL A 90 -8.70 -4.45 -8.03
C VAL A 90 -7.50 -5.37 -7.75
N PHE A 91 -7.47 -6.57 -8.33
CA PHE A 91 -6.37 -7.52 -8.15
C PHE A 91 -4.99 -6.97 -8.55
N ARG A 92 -4.96 -6.08 -9.55
CA ARG A 92 -3.71 -5.46 -10.02
C ARG A 92 -3.20 -4.36 -9.10
N GLN A 93 -4.06 -3.82 -8.23
CA GLN A 93 -3.75 -2.67 -7.38
C GLN A 93 -3.46 -3.09 -5.94
N LEU A 94 -4.07 -4.18 -5.48
CA LEU A 94 -3.87 -4.75 -4.15
C LEU A 94 -2.63 -5.65 -4.10
N ASP A 95 -2.08 -5.76 -2.89
CA ASP A 95 -1.06 -6.77 -2.57
C ASP A 95 -1.68 -8.17 -2.37
N ALA A 96 -0.80 -9.16 -2.22
CA ALA A 96 -1.16 -10.56 -2.06
C ALA A 96 -2.14 -10.82 -0.90
N GLN A 97 -1.91 -10.22 0.27
CA GLN A 97 -2.73 -10.47 1.46
C GLN A 97 -4.17 -10.02 1.24
N ARG A 98 -4.36 -8.85 0.62
CA ARG A 98 -5.69 -8.31 0.32
C ARG A 98 -6.35 -9.04 -0.86
N ASN A 99 -5.57 -9.51 -1.83
CA ASN A 99 -6.08 -10.37 -2.91
C ASN A 99 -6.61 -11.71 -2.39
N ILE A 100 -5.95 -12.32 -1.40
CA ILE A 100 -6.42 -13.54 -0.73
C ILE A 100 -7.82 -13.31 -0.12
N GLN A 101 -8.04 -12.16 0.52
CA GLN A 101 -9.34 -11.82 1.10
C GLN A 101 -10.45 -11.75 0.04
N ILE A 102 -10.15 -11.21 -1.14
CA ILE A 102 -11.13 -11.21 -2.23
C ILE A 102 -11.42 -12.62 -2.73
N VAL A 103 -10.39 -13.44 -2.93
CA VAL A 103 -10.60 -14.83 -3.37
C VAL A 103 -11.46 -15.58 -2.36
N ARG A 104 -11.17 -15.44 -1.07
CA ARG A 104 -11.98 -16.05 0.00
C ARG A 104 -13.42 -15.56 -0.04
N PHE A 105 -13.64 -14.25 -0.11
CA PHE A 105 -14.99 -13.68 -0.22
C PHE A 105 -15.76 -14.26 -1.42
N LEU A 106 -15.17 -14.29 -2.61
CA LEU A 106 -15.83 -14.81 -3.81
C LEU A 106 -16.07 -16.32 -3.73
N TYR A 107 -15.20 -17.06 -3.06
CA TYR A 107 -15.37 -18.50 -2.80
C TYR A 107 -16.51 -18.76 -1.80
N GLU A 108 -16.53 -18.05 -0.66
CA GLU A 108 -17.57 -18.15 0.36
C GLU A 108 -18.94 -17.70 -0.15
N ALA A 109 -18.95 -16.74 -1.08
CA ALA A 109 -20.16 -16.34 -1.81
C ALA A 109 -20.56 -17.35 -2.92
N GLU A 110 -19.89 -18.50 -3.03
CA GLU A 110 -20.12 -19.54 -4.05
C GLU A 110 -19.86 -19.12 -5.51
N GLN A 111 -19.20 -17.97 -5.73
CA GLN A 111 -18.95 -17.42 -7.06
C GLN A 111 -17.72 -18.02 -7.75
N LEU A 112 -16.85 -18.73 -7.01
CA LEU A 112 -15.67 -19.44 -7.54
C LEU A 112 -15.77 -20.97 -7.44
N THR A 113 -16.99 -21.51 -7.38
CA THR A 113 -17.24 -22.95 -7.15
C THR A 113 -16.78 -23.85 -8.32
N GLU A 114 -16.60 -25.14 -8.01
CA GLU A 114 -16.22 -26.16 -8.98
C GLU A 114 -17.26 -26.27 -10.12
N ILE A 115 -16.72 -26.38 -11.34
CA ILE A 115 -17.36 -26.30 -12.67
C ILE A 115 -18.62 -27.17 -12.86
N HIS A 116 -18.92 -28.08 -11.92
CA HIS A 116 -19.92 -29.13 -12.09
C HIS A 116 -21.29 -28.86 -11.46
N LYS A 117 -21.52 -27.73 -10.76
CA LYS A 117 -22.86 -27.44 -10.21
C LYS A 117 -23.46 -26.08 -10.51
N ASN A 118 -22.70 -25.03 -10.83
CA ASN A 118 -23.23 -23.72 -11.23
C ASN A 118 -22.18 -22.90 -12.01
N SER A 119 -22.64 -21.89 -12.76
CA SER A 119 -21.78 -20.94 -13.48
C SER A 119 -20.78 -20.26 -12.52
N SER A 120 -19.48 -20.47 -12.74
CA SER A 120 -18.39 -19.89 -11.95
C SER A 120 -17.86 -18.60 -12.57
N LEU A 121 -17.43 -17.63 -11.75
CA LEU A 121 -16.87 -16.36 -12.22
C LEU A 121 -15.51 -16.63 -12.86
N ASP A 122 -15.42 -16.45 -14.19
CA ASP A 122 -14.17 -16.68 -14.92
C ASP A 122 -13.10 -15.65 -14.59
N LEU A 123 -12.10 -16.07 -13.81
CA LEU A 123 -10.89 -15.32 -13.50
C LEU A 123 -9.64 -15.86 -14.21
N SER A 124 -9.78 -16.69 -15.25
CA SER A 124 -8.65 -17.35 -15.94
C SER A 124 -7.60 -16.37 -16.52
N THR A 125 -7.99 -15.15 -16.85
CA THR A 125 -7.06 -14.11 -17.33
C THR A 125 -6.46 -13.26 -16.21
N ALA A 126 -6.80 -13.53 -14.95
CA ALA A 126 -6.21 -12.84 -13.81
C ALA A 126 -4.74 -13.22 -13.68
N LYS A 127 -3.89 -12.19 -13.51
CA LYS A 127 -2.49 -12.40 -13.14
C LYS A 127 -2.39 -12.33 -11.63
N PHE A 128 -2.43 -13.48 -10.99
CA PHE A 128 -2.16 -13.59 -9.56
C PHE A 128 -0.64 -13.54 -9.34
N ARG A 129 -0.17 -12.65 -8.47
CA ARG A 129 1.24 -12.59 -8.03
C ARG A 129 1.29 -12.82 -6.52
N ASP A 130 2.23 -13.65 -6.09
CA ASP A 130 2.58 -13.85 -4.68
C ASP A 130 1.42 -14.29 -3.77
N ILE A 131 0.45 -15.05 -4.29
CA ILE A 131 -0.69 -15.57 -3.51
C ILE A 131 -0.31 -16.93 -2.89
N ASP A 132 -0.32 -17.02 -1.55
CA ASP A 132 -0.17 -18.26 -0.80
C ASP A 132 -1.42 -18.50 0.07
N PHE A 133 -2.04 -19.67 -0.06
CA PHE A 133 -3.25 -20.05 0.68
C PHE A 133 -2.97 -20.88 1.93
N ARG A 134 -1.70 -21.14 2.26
CA ARG A 134 -1.31 -22.09 3.34
C ARG A 134 -1.50 -21.56 4.78
N ASP A 135 -1.77 -20.27 4.96
CA ASP A 135 -1.98 -19.63 6.27
C ASP A 135 -3.40 -19.06 6.47
N ALA A 136 -4.39 -19.49 5.67
CA ALA A 136 -5.76 -18.96 5.71
C ALA A 136 -6.73 -19.83 6.51
#